data_AF-A0A497JZ43-F1
#
_entry.id   AF-A0A497JZ43-F1
#
_cell.length_a   1.000
_cell.length_b   1.000
_cell.length_c   1.000
_cell.angle_alpha   90.00
_cell.angle_beta   90.00
_cell.angle_gamma   90.00
#
_symmetry.space_group_name_H-M   'P 1'
#
loop_
_entity.id
_entity.type
_entity.pdbx_description
1 polymer ?
#
loop_
_entity_poly.entity_id
_entity_poly.type
_entity_poly.pdbx_seq_one_letter_code
_entity_poly.pdbx_strand_id
1 'polypeptide(L)'
;MRLDLVVLSKVYLLSFGFFHLNHVISLLGVNETILDAPSYIAVWWWHLILLLVYGAAPITAALTDNEKICLLVTGASVIWMFVGATGVFVMAMNLHYISVLLSPLASAFSLILAVENVASRISAEILSLKWSQF
;
A
#
# COMPACT_ATOMS: atom_id res chain seq x y z
N MET A 1 11.01 23.35 9.76
CA MET A 1 9.76 22.56 9.72
C MET A 1 10.10 21.13 10.10
N ARG A 2 9.60 20.63 11.24
CA ARG A 2 9.69 19.20 11.58
C ARG A 2 8.56 18.54 10.82
N LEU A 3 8.88 17.80 9.76
CA LEU A 3 7.87 17.08 8.97
C LEU A 3 7.29 15.99 9.86
N ASP A 4 5.98 16.05 10.11
CA ASP A 4 5.26 15.02 10.83
C ASP A 4 5.29 13.73 10.01
N LEU A 5 5.93 12.70 10.55
CA LEU A 5 6.12 11.42 9.89
C LEU A 5 4.78 10.73 9.59
N VAL A 6 3.74 10.97 10.39
CA VAL A 6 2.37 10.48 10.15
C VAL A 6 1.81 11.12 8.89
N VAL A 7 1.90 12.45 8.78
CA VAL A 7 1.41 13.19 7.60
C VAL A 7 2.15 12.76 6.35
N LEU A 8 3.49 12.65 6.43
CA LEU A 8 4.31 12.20 5.31
C LEU A 8 3.91 10.78 4.87
N SER A 9 3.70 9.88 5.83
CA SER A 9 3.28 8.50 5.55
C SER A 9 1.93 8.46 4.84
N LYS A 10 0.94 9.23 5.30
CA LYS A 10 -0.40 9.31 4.68
C LYS A 10 -0.32 9.85 3.26
N VAL A 11 0.40 10.95 3.04
CA VAL A 11 0.59 11.54 1.70
C VAL A 11 1.28 10.55 0.75
N TYR A 12 2.30 9.84 1.24
CA TYR A 12 2.98 8.83 0.46
C TYR A 12 2.03 7.69 0.06
N LEU A 13 1.29 7.12 1.00
CA LEU A 13 0.36 6.03 0.73
C LEU A 13 -0.77 6.42 -0.22
N LEU A 14 -1.29 7.66 -0.11
CA LEU A 14 -2.26 8.19 -1.08
C LEU A 14 -1.65 8.26 -2.48
N SER A 15 -0.45 8.82 -2.60
CA SER A 15 0.24 8.94 -3.89
C SER A 15 0.56 7.58 -4.50
N PHE A 16 1.01 6.64 -3.67
CA PHE A 16 1.27 5.26 -4.05
C PHE A 16 0.00 4.54 -4.53
N GLY A 17 -1.11 4.73 -3.83
CA GLY A 17 -2.40 4.20 -4.23
C GLY A 17 -2.91 4.77 -5.54
N PHE A 18 -2.83 6.10 -5.70
CA PHE A 18 -3.22 6.76 -6.95
C PHE A 18 -2.38 6.33 -8.14
N PHE A 19 -1.08 6.08 -7.95
CA PHE A 19 -0.22 5.53 -9.00
C PHE A 19 -0.76 4.18 -9.52
N HIS A 20 -1.21 3.30 -8.63
CA HIS A 20 -1.74 1.98 -8.99
C HIS A 20 -3.19 2.00 -9.49
N LEU A 21 -3.90 3.14 -9.45
CA LEU A 21 -5.19 3.28 -10.14
C LEU A 21 -5.05 3.22 -11.67
N ASN A 22 -3.83 3.35 -12.21
CA ASN A 22 -3.57 3.16 -13.63
C ASN A 22 -4.05 1.79 -14.15
N HIS A 23 -4.12 0.77 -13.30
CA HIS A 23 -4.60 -0.57 -13.65
C HIS A 23 -6.08 -0.58 -14.03
N VAL A 24 -6.87 0.43 -13.65
CA VAL A 24 -8.25 0.61 -14.13
C VAL A 24 -8.27 0.79 -15.65
N ILE A 25 -7.30 1.52 -16.21
CA ILE A 25 -7.24 1.80 -17.65
C ILE A 25 -7.08 0.49 -18.43
N SER A 26 -6.21 -0.39 -17.95
CA SER A 26 -6.02 -1.72 -18.53
C SER A 26 -7.25 -2.63 -18.35
N LEU A 27 -7.96 -2.56 -17.22
CA LEU A 27 -9.22 -3.31 -17.03
C LEU A 27 -10.32 -2.88 -18.01
N LEU A 28 -10.30 -1.63 -18.47
CA LEU A 28 -11.20 -1.08 -19.49
C LEU A 28 -10.78 -1.47 -20.93
N GLY A 29 -9.73 -2.28 -21.09
CA GLY A 29 -9.23 -2.71 -22.41
C GLY A 29 -8.46 -1.63 -23.16
N VAL A 30 -8.02 -0.57 -22.47
CA VAL A 30 -7.27 0.54 -23.07
C VAL A 30 -5.81 0.42 -22.66
N ASN A 31 -4.91 0.44 -23.64
CA ASN A 31 -3.45 0.47 -23.42
C ASN A 31 -2.99 -0.67 -22.50
N GLU A 32 -3.08 -1.92 -22.99
CA GLU A 32 -2.64 -3.09 -22.21
C GLU A 32 -1.16 -2.96 -21.86
N THR A 33 -0.89 -2.63 -20.60
CA THR A 33 0.47 -2.44 -20.11
C THR A 33 1.06 -3.73 -19.59
N ILE A 34 0.29 -4.78 -19.30
CA ILE A 34 0.83 -6.05 -18.78
C ILE A 34 1.08 -6.97 -19.97
N LEU A 35 2.34 -7.38 -20.16
CA LEU A 35 2.73 -8.27 -21.26
C LEU A 35 2.63 -9.74 -20.86
N ASP A 36 2.78 -10.04 -19.57
CA ASP A 36 2.67 -11.39 -19.05
C ASP A 36 2.14 -11.37 -17.61
N ALA A 37 1.26 -12.33 -17.29
CA ALA A 37 0.72 -12.55 -15.95
C ALA A 37 1.14 -13.95 -15.45
N PRO A 38 1.13 -14.19 -14.14
CA PRO A 38 1.43 -15.52 -13.63
C PRO A 38 0.52 -16.57 -14.28
N SER A 39 1.10 -17.66 -14.79
CA SER A 39 0.39 -18.67 -15.62
C SER A 39 -0.82 -19.32 -14.96
N TYR A 40 -0.94 -19.21 -13.64
CA TYR A 40 -2.04 -19.73 -12.83
C TYR A 40 -3.17 -18.72 -12.57
N ILE A 41 -3.07 -17.47 -13.07
CA ILE A 41 -4.08 -16.41 -12.90
C ILE A 41 -4.36 -15.74 -14.25
N ALA A 42 -5.64 -15.52 -14.57
CA ALA A 42 -5.99 -14.76 -15.77
C ALA A 42 -5.57 -13.28 -15.62
N VAL A 43 -5.08 -12.67 -16.70
CA VAL A 43 -4.58 -11.28 -16.75
C VAL A 43 -5.56 -10.28 -16.13
N TRP A 44 -6.87 -10.46 -16.37
CA TRP A 44 -7.91 -9.58 -15.84
C TRP A 44 -8.04 -9.66 -14.30
N TRP A 45 -7.97 -10.87 -13.74
CA TRP A 45 -7.94 -11.07 -12.28
C TRP A 45 -6.70 -10.48 -11.66
N TRP A 46 -5.56 -10.55 -12.35
CA TRP A 46 -4.32 -9.95 -11.89
C TRP A 46 -4.43 -8.43 -11.76
N HIS A 47 -4.92 -7.73 -12.79
CA HIS A 47 -5.17 -6.29 -12.72
C HIS A 47 -6.11 -5.88 -11.58
N LEU A 48 -7.18 -6.66 -11.36
CA LEU A 48 -8.10 -6.41 -10.26
C LEU A 48 -7.42 -6.54 -8.89
N ILE A 49 -6.59 -7.58 -8.71
CA ILE A 49 -5.81 -7.77 -7.48
C ILE A 49 -4.87 -6.58 -7.27
N LEU A 50 -4.15 -6.15 -8.31
CA LEU A 50 -3.24 -5.01 -8.20
C LEU A 50 -3.96 -3.73 -7.82
N LEU A 51 -5.12 -3.48 -8.43
CA LEU A 51 -5.95 -2.32 -8.13
C LEU A 51 -6.44 -2.32 -6.68
N LEU A 52 -6.91 -3.46 -6.18
CA LEU A 52 -7.43 -3.57 -4.82
C LEU A 52 -6.31 -3.46 -3.78
N VAL A 53 -5.22 -4.21 -3.97
CA VAL A 53 -4.14 -4.36 -2.98
C VAL A 53 -3.19 -3.16 -2.98
N TYR A 54 -2.84 -2.63 -4.15
CA TYR A 54 -1.86 -1.53 -4.26
C TYR A 54 -2.51 -0.18 -4.58
N GLY A 55 -3.77 -0.15 -5.02
CA GLY A 55 -4.53 1.08 -5.22
C GLY A 55 -5.44 1.42 -4.04
N ALA A 56 -6.47 0.61 -3.83
CA ALA A 56 -7.52 0.89 -2.85
C ALA A 56 -7.05 0.73 -1.39
N ALA A 57 -6.29 -0.33 -1.07
CA ALA A 57 -5.85 -0.56 0.31
C ALA A 57 -4.92 0.55 0.85
N PRO A 58 -3.92 1.07 0.11
CA PRO A 58 -3.09 2.19 0.57
C PRO A 58 -3.86 3.48 0.77
N ILE A 59 -4.82 3.80 -0.13
CA ILE A 59 -5.72 4.95 0.04
C ILE A 59 -6.54 4.78 1.33
N THR A 60 -7.10 3.60 1.53
CA THR A 60 -7.91 3.32 2.72
C THR A 60 -7.05 3.37 3.99
N ALA A 61 -5.84 2.83 3.98
CA ALA A 61 -4.90 2.88 5.10
C ALA A 61 -4.58 4.33 5.51
N ALA A 62 -4.35 5.20 4.52
CA ALA A 62 -4.07 6.62 4.77
C ALA A 62 -5.25 7.39 5.39
N LEU A 63 -6.49 6.96 5.11
CA LEU A 63 -7.71 7.68 5.51
C LEU A 63 -8.37 7.16 6.79
N THR A 64 -8.19 5.88 7.14
CA THR A 64 -9.02 5.21 8.16
C THR A 64 -8.34 4.99 9.51
N ASP A 65 -7.08 5.41 9.67
CA ASP A 65 -6.26 5.20 10.88
C ASP A 65 -6.35 3.76 11.43
N ASN A 66 -6.51 2.79 10.52
CA ASN A 66 -6.72 1.39 10.83
C ASN A 66 -5.41 0.62 10.68
N GLU A 67 -4.87 0.17 11.81
CA GLU A 67 -3.60 -0.55 11.88
C GLU A 67 -3.61 -1.85 11.06
N LYS A 68 -4.74 -2.53 10.95
CA LYS A 68 -4.85 -3.82 10.22
C LYS A 68 -4.70 -3.60 8.71
N ILE A 69 -5.29 -2.54 8.19
CA ILE A 69 -5.17 -2.19 6.77
C ILE A 69 -3.74 -1.74 6.48
N CYS A 70 -3.13 -0.99 7.40
CA CYS A 70 -1.72 -0.63 7.30
C CYS A 70 -0.81 -1.87 7.25
N LEU A 71 -1.02 -2.86 8.13
CA LEU A 71 -0.26 -4.11 8.11
C LEU A 71 -0.46 -4.91 6.82
N LEU A 72 -1.68 -4.92 6.26
CA LEU A 72 -1.96 -5.53 4.95
C LEU A 72 -1.13 -4.87 3.85
N VAL A 73 -1.13 -3.54 3.78
CA VAL A 73 -0.35 -2.78 2.80
C VAL A 73 1.15 -3.02 2.98
N THR A 74 1.64 -3.11 4.22
CA THR A 74 3.03 -3.47 4.52
C THR A 74 3.37 -4.84 3.96
N GLY A 75 2.61 -5.87 4.31
CA GLY A 75 2.85 -7.24 3.86
C GLY A 75 2.78 -7.37 2.33
N ALA A 76 1.75 -6.77 1.72
CA ALA A 76 1.60 -6.77 0.27
C ALA A 76 2.77 -6.07 -0.43
N SER A 77 3.21 -4.91 0.07
CA SER A 77 4.35 -4.18 -0.50
C SER A 77 5.64 -4.98 -0.39
N VAL A 78 5.83 -5.74 0.69
CA VAL A 78 6.95 -6.68 0.82
C VAL A 78 6.88 -7.79 -0.21
N ILE A 79 5.73 -8.44 -0.37
CA ILE A 79 5.53 -9.49 -1.37
C ILE A 79 5.79 -8.94 -2.78
N TRP A 80 5.34 -7.73 -3.09
CA TRP A 80 5.56 -7.09 -4.38
C TRP A 80 7.03 -6.91 -4.72
N MET A 81 7.86 -6.55 -3.74
CA MET A 81 9.31 -6.46 -3.95
C MET A 81 9.90 -7.80 -4.44
N PHE A 82 9.45 -8.92 -3.87
CA PHE A 82 9.89 -10.25 -4.31
C PHE A 82 9.36 -10.61 -5.70
N VAL A 83 8.09 -10.32 -6.00
CA VAL A 83 7.49 -10.55 -7.33
C VAL A 83 8.26 -9.75 -8.41
N GLY A 84 8.57 -8.50 -8.12
CA GLY A 84 9.36 -7.65 -9.01
C GLY A 84 10.80 -8.13 -9.19
N ALA A 85 11.47 -8.53 -8.10
CA ALA A 85 12.86 -9.01 -8.15
C ALA A 85 13.01 -10.35 -8.87
N THR A 86 11.98 -11.21 -8.84
CA THR A 86 11.99 -12.53 -9.47
C THR A 86 11.57 -12.51 -10.95
N GLY A 87 11.14 -11.36 -11.48
CA GLY A 87 10.73 -11.24 -12.88
C GLY A 87 9.44 -12.00 -13.21
N VAL A 88 8.66 -12.39 -12.20
CA VAL A 88 7.36 -13.06 -12.35
C VAL A 88 6.33 -12.14 -13.03
N PHE A 89 6.65 -10.85 -13.13
CA PHE A 89 5.79 -9.82 -13.69
C PHE A 89 6.52 -8.96 -14.72
N VAL A 90 5.94 -8.82 -15.91
CA VAL A 90 6.47 -7.98 -17.00
C VAL A 90 5.39 -7.00 -17.47
N MET A 91 5.64 -5.70 -17.27
CA MET A 91 4.86 -4.63 -17.90
C MET A 91 5.57 -4.12 -19.16
N ALA A 92 4.78 -3.79 -20.19
CA ALA A 92 5.15 -2.86 -21.24
C ALA A 92 5.57 -1.53 -20.60
N MET A 93 6.77 -1.08 -20.95
CA MET A 93 7.55 -0.03 -20.30
C MET A 93 8.13 -0.42 -18.92
N ASN A 94 9.25 0.21 -18.56
CA ASN A 94 9.99 0.04 -17.30
C ASN A 94 9.21 0.51 -16.04
N LEU A 95 7.88 0.68 -16.13
CA LEU A 95 7.00 1.08 -15.03
C LEU A 95 6.99 0.06 -13.88
N HIS A 96 7.20 -1.22 -14.17
CA HIS A 96 7.36 -2.26 -13.15
C HIS A 96 8.55 -1.97 -12.23
N TYR A 97 9.69 -1.49 -12.74
CA TYR A 97 10.83 -1.08 -11.92
C TYR A 97 10.51 0.08 -10.99
N ILE A 98 9.73 1.06 -11.46
CA ILE A 98 9.29 2.20 -10.64
C ILE A 98 8.36 1.69 -9.52
N SER A 99 7.38 0.85 -9.83
CA SER A 99 6.47 0.27 -8.84
C SER A 99 7.23 -0.53 -7.76
N VAL A 100 8.24 -1.31 -8.17
CA VAL A 100 9.11 -2.06 -7.25
C VAL A 100 9.90 -1.13 -6.34
N LEU A 101 10.45 -0.02 -6.86
CA LEU A 101 11.19 0.95 -6.05
C LEU A 101 10.31 1.72 -5.05
N LEU A 102 9.04 1.93 -5.38
CA LEU A 102 8.08 2.60 -4.50
C LEU A 102 7.57 1.71 -3.37
N SER A 103 7.64 0.39 -3.53
CA SER A 103 7.09 -0.59 -2.59
C SER A 103 7.83 -0.67 -1.23
N PRO A 104 9.16 -0.61 -1.14
CA PRO A 104 9.84 -0.57 0.16
C PRO A 104 9.42 0.64 1.00
N LEU A 105 9.24 1.79 0.37
CA LEU A 105 8.77 3.01 1.03
C LEU A 105 7.30 2.87 1.46
N ALA A 106 6.43 2.29 0.63
CA ALA A 106 5.04 2.00 1.00
C ALA A 106 4.99 1.07 2.22
N SER A 107 5.83 0.04 2.23
CA SER A 107 5.97 -0.87 3.37
C SER A 107 6.40 -0.15 4.64
N ALA A 108 7.45 0.68 4.56
CA ALA A 108 7.99 1.41 5.70
C ALA A 108 6.96 2.41 6.27
N PHE A 109 6.38 3.26 5.42
CA PHE A 109 5.42 4.28 5.85
C PHE A 109 4.12 3.67 6.37
N SER A 110 3.65 2.58 5.77
CA SER A 110 2.48 1.86 6.28
C SER A 110 2.75 1.21 7.63
N LEU A 111 3.93 0.63 7.83
CA LEU A 111 4.30 0.07 9.13
C LEU A 111 4.40 1.15 10.21
N ILE A 112 4.97 2.31 9.89
CA ILE A 112 5.03 3.46 10.79
C ILE A 112 3.61 3.86 11.22
N LEU A 113 2.68 4.02 10.27
CA LEU A 113 1.29 4.34 10.61
C LEU A 113 0.62 3.28 11.49
N ALA A 114 0.86 2.00 11.23
CA ALA A 114 0.33 0.93 12.07
C ALA A 114 0.83 1.06 13.52
N VAL A 115 2.13 1.32 13.71
CA VAL A 115 2.74 1.48 15.04
C VAL A 115 2.18 2.73 15.74
N GLU A 116 2.09 3.86 15.05
CA GLU A 116 1.54 5.11 15.61
C GLU A 116 0.07 4.96 16.01
N ASN A 117 -0.75 4.26 15.22
CA ASN A 117 -2.15 3.99 15.54
C ASN A 117 -2.30 3.11 16.79
N VAL A 118 -1.44 2.11 16.96
CA VAL A 118 -1.43 1.27 18.17
C VAL A 118 -0.93 2.06 19.38
N ALA A 119 0.16 2.82 19.24
CA ALA A 119 0.77 3.59 20.32
C ALA A 119 -0.17 4.68 20.85
N SER A 120 -0.88 5.39 19.95
CA SER A 120 -1.87 6.41 20.31
C SER A 120 -3.06 5.81 21.05
N ARG A 121 -3.57 4.64 20.63
CA ARG A 121 -4.65 3.93 21.31
C ARG A 121 -4.26 3.50 22.73
N ILE A 122 -3.10 2.88 22.89
CA ILE A 122 -2.58 2.46 24.20
C ILE A 122 -2.40 3.67 25.13
N SER A 123 -1.88 4.78 24.60
CA SER A 123 -1.70 6.01 25.37
C SER A 123 -3.04 6.59 25.85
N ALA A 124 -4.07 6.59 25.00
CA ALA A 124 -5.41 7.03 25.36
C ALA A 124 -6.05 6.12 26.43
N GLU A 125 -5.87 4.80 26.32
CA GLU A 125 -6.33 3.83 27.33
C GLU A 125 -5.66 4.07 28.69
N ILE A 126 -4.33 4.23 28.72
CA ILE A 126 -3.58 4.53 29.96
C ILE A 126 -4.06 5.83 30.61
N LEU A 127 -4.29 6.88 29.81
CA LEU A 127 -4.79 8.15 30.33
C LEU A 127 -6.20 8.02 30.90
N SER A 128 -7.08 7.26 30.24
CA SER A 128 -8.44 7.00 30.73
C SER A 128 -8.45 6.23 32.07
N LEU A 129 -7.57 5.22 32.20
CA LEU A 129 -7.40 4.45 33.44
C LEU A 129 -6.91 5.34 34.58
N LYS A 130 -5.92 6.21 34.34
CA LYS A 130 -5.45 7.15 35.36
C LYS A 130 -6.55 8.12 35.80
N TRP A 131 -7.36 8.62 34.87
CA TRP A 131 -8.46 9.52 35.19
C TRP A 131 -9.56 8.87 36.01
N SER A 132 -9.86 7.59 35.80
CA SER A 132 -10.85 6.85 36.60
C SER A 132 -10.46 6.61 38.07
N GLN A 133 -9.21 6.92 38.45
CA GLN A 133 -8.71 6.78 39.82
C GLN A 133 -8.85 8.08 40.65
N PHE A 134 -9.32 9.17 40.03
CA PHE A 134 -9.61 10.46 40.67
C PHE A 134 -11.12 10.68 40.79
#